data_AF-A0A934SCG4-F1
#
_entry.id   AF-A0A934SCG4-F1
#
_cell.length_a   1.000
_cell.length_b   1.000
_cell.length_c   1.000
_cell.angle_alpha   90.00
_cell.angle_beta   90.00
_cell.angle_gamma   90.00
#
_symmetry.space_group_name_H-M   'P 1'
#
loop_
_entity.id
_entity.type
_entity.pdbx_description
1 polymer ?
#
loop_
_entity_poly.entity_id
_entity_poly.type
_entity_poly.pdbx_seq_one_letter_code
_entity_poly.pdbx_strand_id
1 'polypeptide(L)'
;MVRKWPVWGFVALCLAVLVAGLIATGGPAQGRAEKRDQVRTGDLSALYQLLLCKARETGSLGTDPTPTEACPMTPRLADPFTAAPYRVELVDAQNLRLCADFEIGVNKQADYFTHDADGCLIERVELE
;
A
#
# COMPACT_ATOMS: atom_id res chain seq x y z
N MET A 1 58.15 -11.48 -7.75
CA MET A 1 56.72 -11.68 -8.08
C MET A 1 55.90 -11.46 -6.82
N VAL A 2 55.19 -10.34 -6.71
CA VAL A 2 54.37 -10.05 -5.52
C VAL A 2 53.15 -10.98 -5.51
N ARG A 3 53.00 -11.78 -4.45
CA ARG A 3 51.87 -12.72 -4.31
C ARG A 3 50.60 -11.90 -4.09
N LYS A 4 49.77 -11.75 -5.12
CA LYS A 4 48.56 -10.90 -5.11
C LYS A 4 47.36 -11.51 -4.36
N TRP A 5 47.48 -12.73 -3.86
CA TRP A 5 46.40 -13.46 -3.20
C TRP A 5 45.74 -12.77 -1.98
N PRO A 6 46.49 -12.13 -1.05
CA PRO A 6 45.86 -11.40 0.06
C PRO A 6 45.07 -10.17 -0.42
N VAL A 7 45.51 -9.52 -1.50
CA VAL A 7 44.78 -8.38 -2.09
C VAL A 7 43.44 -8.85 -2.66
N TRP A 8 43.44 -9.95 -3.40
CA TRP A 8 42.20 -10.54 -3.93
C TRP A 8 41.25 -11.01 -2.82
N GLY A 9 41.79 -11.58 -1.73
CA GLY A 9 40.99 -11.97 -0.56
C GLY A 9 40.30 -10.78 0.09
N PHE A 10 41.00 -9.66 0.28
CA PHE A 10 40.43 -8.44 0.85
C PHE A 10 39.36 -7.83 -0.07
N VAL A 11 39.62 -7.77 -1.38
CA VAL A 11 38.63 -7.27 -2.37
C VAL A 11 37.35 -8.11 -2.34
N ALA A 12 37.48 -9.44 -2.29
CA ALA A 12 36.33 -10.34 -2.21
C ALA A 12 35.54 -10.13 -0.91
N LEU A 13 36.23 -9.96 0.23
CA LEU A 13 35.60 -9.67 1.51
C LEU A 13 34.83 -8.34 1.49
N CYS A 14 35.44 -7.27 0.96
CA CYS A 14 34.77 -5.98 0.84
C CYS A 14 33.53 -6.07 -0.04
N LEU A 15 33.62 -6.74 -1.19
CA LEU A 15 32.46 -6.95 -2.07
C LEU A 15 31.35 -7.74 -1.35
N ALA A 16 31.71 -8.79 -0.62
CA ALA A 16 30.73 -9.58 0.14
C ALA A 16 29.99 -8.74 1.19
N VAL A 17 30.71 -7.88 1.92
CA VAL A 17 30.11 -6.99 2.92
C VAL A 17 29.19 -5.95 2.27
N LEU A 18 29.59 -5.36 1.14
CA LEU A 18 28.76 -4.41 0.40
C LEU A 18 27.46 -5.05 -0.11
N VAL A 19 27.57 -6.26 -0.69
CA VAL A 19 26.41 -7.02 -1.15
C VAL A 19 25.49 -7.38 0.01
N ALA A 20 26.04 -7.85 1.12
CA ALA A 20 25.27 -8.16 2.32
C ALA A 20 24.54 -6.92 2.88
N GLY A 21 25.20 -5.76 2.89
CA GLY A 21 24.60 -4.49 3.30
C GLY A 21 23.41 -4.10 2.42
N LEU A 22 23.56 -4.19 1.09
CA LEU A 22 22.48 -3.88 0.14
C LEU A 22 21.28 -4.83 0.27
N ILE A 23 21.53 -6.11 0.54
CA ILE A 23 20.46 -7.08 0.80
C ILE A 23 19.76 -6.75 2.12
N ALA A 24 20.50 -6.36 3.15
CA ALA A 24 19.95 -6.07 4.47
C ALA A 24 19.13 -4.77 4.52
N THR A 25 19.53 -3.72 3.80
CA THR A 25 18.84 -2.42 3.81
C THR A 25 17.72 -2.32 2.78
N GLY A 26 17.63 -3.28 1.86
CA GLY A 26 16.77 -3.15 0.68
C GLY A 26 17.41 -2.30 -0.42
N GLY A 27 17.12 -2.64 -1.67
CA GLY A 27 17.65 -1.95 -2.83
C GLY A 27 16.90 -0.65 -3.17
N PRO A 28 17.44 0.21 -4.05
CA PRO A 28 16.74 1.41 -4.53
C PRO A 28 15.41 1.10 -5.24
N ALA A 29 15.22 -0.14 -5.69
CA ALA A 29 13.93 -0.60 -6.20
C ALA A 29 12.85 -0.64 -5.09
N GLN A 30 13.22 -1.04 -3.88
CA GLN A 30 12.31 -1.11 -2.72
C GLN A 30 11.82 0.27 -2.32
N GLY A 31 12.71 1.26 -2.18
CA GLY A 31 12.27 2.63 -1.85
C GLY A 31 11.36 3.27 -2.91
N ARG A 32 11.42 2.82 -4.17
CA ARG A 32 10.45 3.25 -5.20
C ARG A 32 9.11 2.53 -5.05
N ALA A 33 9.11 1.26 -4.68
CA ALA A 33 7.88 0.51 -4.39
C ALA A 33 7.18 1.10 -3.15
N GLU A 34 7.91 1.42 -2.07
CA GLU A 34 7.34 2.07 -0.87
C GLU A 34 6.63 3.38 -1.22
N LYS A 35 7.24 4.21 -2.07
CA LYS A 35 6.60 5.46 -2.52
C LYS A 35 5.34 5.23 -3.34
N ARG A 36 5.30 4.20 -4.18
CA ARG A 36 4.09 3.86 -4.95
C ARG A 36 2.99 3.32 -4.04
N ASP A 37 3.35 2.47 -3.08
CA ASP A 37 2.43 1.95 -2.08
C ASP A 37 1.85 3.06 -1.20
N GLN A 38 2.66 4.06 -0.80
CA GLN A 38 2.15 5.25 -0.10
C GLN A 38 1.08 6.02 -0.90
N VAL A 39 1.25 6.11 -2.23
CA VAL A 39 0.25 6.72 -3.11
C VAL A 39 -1.03 5.86 -3.15
N ARG A 40 -0.90 4.53 -3.25
CA ARG A 40 -2.05 3.61 -3.20
C ARG A 40 -2.82 3.74 -1.88
N THR A 41 -2.13 3.80 -0.75
CA THR A 41 -2.76 4.01 0.57
C THR A 41 -3.49 5.35 0.62
N GLY A 42 -2.90 6.42 0.09
CA GLY A 42 -3.54 7.73 0.01
C GLY A 42 -4.81 7.72 -0.86
N ASP A 43 -4.76 7.05 -2.01
CA ASP A 43 -5.91 6.89 -2.89
C ASP A 43 -7.05 6.09 -2.21
N LEU A 44 -6.72 4.97 -1.54
CA LEU A 44 -7.70 4.17 -0.79
C LEU A 44 -8.31 4.96 0.38
N SER A 45 -7.52 5.77 1.08
CA SER A 45 -8.04 6.66 2.13
C SER A 45 -9.00 7.71 1.59
N ALA A 46 -8.68 8.33 0.45
CA ALA A 46 -9.59 9.29 -0.20
C ALA A 46 -10.89 8.61 -0.68
N LEU A 47 -10.80 7.39 -1.19
CA LEU A 47 -11.94 6.57 -1.58
C LEU A 47 -12.82 6.24 -0.38
N TYR A 48 -12.22 5.84 0.74
CA TYR A 48 -12.91 5.61 1.99
C TYR A 48 -13.66 6.86 2.48
N GLN A 49 -13.04 8.03 2.45
CA GLN A 49 -13.69 9.28 2.89
C GLN A 49 -14.94 9.60 2.06
N LEU A 50 -14.91 9.35 0.74
CA LEU A 50 -16.09 9.49 -0.12
C LEU A 50 -17.20 8.52 0.31
N LEU A 51 -16.87 7.24 0.49
CA LEU A 51 -17.86 6.23 0.86
C LEU A 51 -18.43 6.46 2.26
N LEU A 52 -17.60 6.92 3.21
CA LEU A 52 -18.03 7.31 4.55
C LEU A 52 -18.98 8.51 4.51
N CYS A 53 -18.69 9.52 3.68
CA CYS A 53 -19.59 10.66 3.47
C CYS A 53 -20.96 10.18 2.96
N LYS A 54 -20.97 9.33 1.92
CA LYS A 54 -22.21 8.77 1.36
C LYS A 54 -22.95 7.91 2.37
N ALA A 55 -22.24 7.16 3.20
CA ALA A 55 -22.85 6.31 4.21
C ALA A 55 -23.53 7.13 5.31
N ARG A 56 -22.93 8.27 5.70
CA ARG A 56 -23.56 9.23 6.63
C ARG A 56 -24.76 9.95 6.01
N GLU A 57 -24.70 10.27 4.71
CA GLU A 57 -25.81 10.92 4.00
C GLU A 57 -27.02 9.98 3.85
N THR A 58 -26.77 8.72 3.47
CA THR A 58 -27.83 7.74 3.17
C THR A 58 -28.25 6.88 4.36
N GLY A 59 -27.46 6.88 5.43
CA GLY A 59 -27.64 6.00 6.60
C GLY A 59 -27.27 4.53 6.33
N SER A 60 -26.64 4.21 5.19
CA SER A 60 -26.27 2.86 4.82
C SER A 60 -24.92 2.82 4.11
N LEU A 61 -24.09 1.82 4.42
CA LEU A 61 -22.81 1.63 3.75
C LEU A 61 -23.01 1.06 2.35
N GLY A 62 -22.33 1.64 1.36
CA GLY A 62 -22.36 1.21 -0.04
C GLY A 62 -20.96 1.17 -0.64
N THR A 63 -20.84 0.51 -1.80
CA THR A 63 -19.57 0.32 -2.52
C THR A 63 -19.41 1.21 -3.75
N ASP A 64 -20.44 1.95 -4.13
CA ASP A 64 -20.43 2.82 -5.30
C ASP A 64 -19.58 4.08 -5.05
N PRO A 65 -18.46 4.28 -5.76
CA PRO A 65 -17.58 5.42 -5.59
C PRO A 65 -17.97 6.62 -6.46
N THR A 66 -19.20 6.67 -6.98
CA THR A 66 -19.69 7.82 -7.75
C THR A 66 -19.95 9.02 -6.82
N PRO A 67 -19.36 10.20 -7.10
CA PRO A 67 -19.60 11.42 -6.32
C PRO A 67 -21.06 11.88 -6.39
N THR A 68 -21.55 12.53 -5.34
CA THR A 68 -22.88 13.15 -5.27
C THR A 68 -22.74 14.66 -5.02
N GLU A 69 -23.84 15.42 -5.09
CA GLU A 69 -23.80 16.85 -4.75
C GLU A 69 -23.42 17.08 -3.28
N ALA A 70 -23.86 16.21 -2.38
CA ALA A 70 -23.51 16.28 -0.95
C ALA A 70 -22.09 15.75 -0.65
N CYS A 71 -21.59 14.80 -1.45
CA CYS A 71 -20.25 14.24 -1.33
C CYS A 71 -19.47 14.42 -2.65
N PRO A 72 -18.97 15.64 -2.95
CA PRO A 72 -18.39 15.99 -4.26
C PRO A 72 -16.93 15.56 -4.44
N MET A 73 -16.39 14.77 -3.51
CA MET A 73 -15.01 14.29 -3.58
C MET A 73 -14.81 13.37 -4.78
N THR A 74 -13.70 13.55 -5.50
CA THR A 74 -13.35 12.79 -6.71
C THR A 74 -12.05 12.03 -6.51
N PRO A 75 -12.04 10.98 -5.66
CA PRO A 75 -10.87 10.13 -5.47
C PRO A 75 -10.51 9.39 -6.76
N ARG A 76 -9.25 8.97 -6.87
CA ARG A 76 -8.82 8.11 -7.98
C ARG A 76 -9.41 6.72 -7.79
N LEU A 77 -9.99 6.17 -8.85
CA LEU A 77 -10.61 4.83 -8.84
C LEU A 77 -9.68 3.73 -9.37
N ALA A 78 -8.51 4.10 -9.87
CA ALA A 78 -7.51 3.19 -10.42
C ALA A 78 -6.10 3.63 -10.03
N ASP A 79 -5.22 2.65 -9.88
CA ASP A 79 -3.80 2.86 -9.59
C ASP A 79 -3.14 3.64 -10.73
N PRO A 80 -2.52 4.81 -10.47
CA PRO A 80 -1.87 5.61 -11.51
C PRO A 80 -0.64 4.96 -12.13
N PHE A 81 -0.06 3.93 -11.51
CA PHE A 81 1.14 3.24 -11.99
C PHE A 81 0.84 2.00 -12.83
N THR A 82 -0.28 1.33 -12.56
CA THR A 82 -0.66 0.07 -13.22
C THR A 82 -1.96 0.16 -14.03
N ALA A 83 -2.73 1.24 -13.84
CA ALA A 83 -4.09 1.41 -14.32
C ALA A 83 -5.09 0.34 -13.82
N ALA A 84 -4.69 -0.48 -12.83
CA ALA A 84 -5.57 -1.46 -12.22
C ALA A 84 -6.66 -0.75 -11.40
N PRO A 85 -7.95 -1.14 -11.53
CA PRO A 85 -9.01 -0.54 -10.73
C PRO A 85 -8.87 -0.95 -9.27
N TYR A 86 -9.08 0.00 -8.35
CA TYR A 86 -9.22 -0.30 -6.93
C TYR A 86 -10.50 -1.10 -6.70
N ARG A 87 -10.44 -2.10 -5.82
CA ARG A 87 -11.59 -2.95 -5.51
C ARG A 87 -12.22 -2.50 -4.20
N VAL A 88 -13.54 -2.35 -4.22
CA VAL A 88 -14.35 -1.98 -3.07
C VAL A 88 -15.37 -3.08 -2.83
N GLU A 89 -15.25 -3.75 -1.69
CA GLU A 89 -16.09 -4.87 -1.31
C GLU A 89 -16.76 -4.58 0.02
N LEU A 90 -18.05 -4.90 0.13
CA LEU A 90 -18.76 -4.83 1.40
C LEU A 90 -18.53 -6.16 2.14
N VAL A 91 -17.91 -6.11 3.31
CA VAL A 91 -17.70 -7.31 4.14
C VAL A 91 -18.96 -7.59 4.96
N ASP A 92 -19.53 -6.55 5.56
CA ASP A 92 -20.83 -6.58 6.23
C ASP A 92 -21.48 -5.18 6.25
N ALA A 93 -22.58 -5.00 6.98
CA ALA A 93 -23.32 -3.74 7.04
C ALA A 93 -22.51 -2.53 7.54
N GLN A 94 -21.38 -2.75 8.20
CA GLN A 94 -20.53 -1.71 8.80
C GLN A 94 -19.04 -1.87 8.43
N ASN A 95 -18.65 -2.90 7.68
CA ASN A 95 -17.25 -3.14 7.33
C ASN A 95 -17.06 -3.08 5.81
N LEU A 96 -16.13 -2.24 5.39
CA LEU A 96 -15.72 -2.07 4.01
C LEU A 96 -14.31 -2.62 3.81
N ARG A 97 -14.10 -3.33 2.71
CA ARG A 97 -12.81 -3.82 2.25
C ARG A 97 -12.38 -3.05 1.01
N LEU A 98 -11.20 -2.46 1.08
CA LEU A 98 -10.59 -1.61 0.06
C LEU A 98 -9.27 -2.25 -0.35
N CYS A 99 -9.18 -2.73 -1.59
CA CYS A 99 -7.99 -3.42 -2.08
C CYS A 99 -7.26 -2.61 -3.15
N ALA A 100 -5.93 -2.61 -3.03
CA ALA A 100 -4.99 -2.20 -4.06
C ALA A 100 -3.91 -3.28 -4.23
N ASP A 101 -3.22 -3.28 -5.37
CA ASP A 101 -2.14 -4.22 -5.63
C ASP A 101 -0.81 -3.66 -5.11
N PHE A 102 -0.62 -3.75 -3.78
CA PHE A 102 0.61 -3.30 -3.11
C PHE A 102 1.83 -4.13 -3.52
N GLU A 103 2.97 -3.46 -3.69
CA GLU A 103 4.20 -4.11 -4.16
C GLU A 103 5.06 -4.64 -3.02
N ILE A 104 5.05 -3.94 -1.91
CA ILE A 104 5.70 -4.38 -0.68
C ILE A 104 4.62 -5.00 0.18
N GLY A 105 4.79 -6.30 0.47
CA GLY A 105 3.89 -7.00 1.37
C GLY A 105 3.72 -6.21 2.66
N VAL A 106 2.48 -6.13 3.14
CA VAL A 106 2.11 -5.34 4.31
C VAL A 106 3.04 -5.69 5.47
N ASN A 107 3.83 -4.71 5.91
CA ASN A 107 4.72 -4.91 7.03
C ASN A 107 3.86 -4.96 8.32
N LYS A 108 3.50 -6.18 8.73
CA LYS A 108 2.63 -6.47 9.89
C LYS A 108 3.04 -5.76 11.19
N GLN A 109 4.26 -5.26 11.26
CA GLN A 109 4.84 -4.62 12.44
C GLN A 109 4.70 -3.09 12.48
N ALA A 110 4.34 -2.43 11.36
CA ALA A 110 4.30 -0.97 11.27
C ALA A 110 2.91 -0.41 10.94
N ASP A 111 1.91 -1.27 10.70
CA ASP A 111 0.64 -0.85 10.14
C ASP A 111 -0.44 -0.60 11.20
N TYR A 112 -0.94 0.63 11.22
CA TYR A 112 -2.11 1.03 12.01
C TYR A 112 -3.42 0.56 11.37
N PHE A 113 -3.38 0.15 10.11
CA PHE A 113 -4.54 -0.33 9.38
C PHE A 113 -4.59 -1.86 9.33
N THR A 114 -5.76 -2.42 9.66
CA THR A 114 -6.00 -3.87 9.62
C THR A 114 -6.03 -4.33 8.17
N HIS A 115 -4.88 -4.79 7.67
CA HIS A 115 -4.83 -5.47 6.38
C HIS A 115 -5.24 -6.93 6.53
N ASP A 116 -5.98 -7.45 5.56
CA ASP A 116 -6.30 -8.88 5.51
C ASP A 116 -5.15 -9.73 4.94
N ALA A 117 -5.39 -11.04 4.84
CA ALA A 117 -4.42 -12.00 4.31
C ALA A 117 -4.05 -11.75 2.84
N ASP A 118 -4.89 -11.02 2.10
CA ASP A 118 -4.70 -10.68 0.68
C ASP A 118 -4.08 -9.28 0.51
N GLY A 119 -3.81 -8.56 1.60
CA GLY A 119 -3.23 -7.22 1.60
C GLY A 119 -4.22 -6.08 1.36
N CYS A 120 -5.52 -6.29 1.60
CA CYS A 120 -6.53 -5.23 1.51
C CYS A 120 -6.78 -4.56 2.86
N LEU A 121 -7.08 -3.26 2.84
CA LEU A 121 -7.50 -2.47 4.00
C LEU A 121 -8.93 -2.84 4.38
N ILE A 122 -9.16 -3.26 5.63
CA ILE A 122 -10.51 -3.40 6.19
C ILE A 122 -10.75 -2.23 7.15
N GLU A 123 -11.74 -1.41 6.81
CA GLU A 123 -12.18 -0.31 7.67
C GLU A 123 -13.61 -0.52 8.17
N ARG A 124 -13.81 -0.31 9.47
CA ARG A 124 -15.14 -0.25 10.08
C ARG A 124 -15.68 1.16 9.95
N VAL A 125 -16.87 1.26 9.40
CA VAL A 125 -17.69 2.47 9.35
C VAL A 125 -18.69 2.44 10.49
N GLU A 126 -18.44 3.25 11.52
CA GLU A 126 -19.42 3.53 12.56
C GLU A 126 -20.37 4.63 12.05
N LEU A 127 -21.62 4.23 11.82
CA LEU A 127 -22.74 5.11 11.53
C LEU A 127 -23.37 5.48 12.87
N GLU A 128 -22.97 6.62 13.44
CA GLU A 128 -23.63 7.23 14.62
C GLU A 128 -24.94 7.91 14.26
#